data_AF-A0A658NRQ7-F1
#
_entry.id   AF-A0A658NRQ7-F1
#
_cell.length_a   1.000
_cell.length_b   1.000
_cell.length_c   1.000
_cell.angle_alpha   90.00
_cell.angle_beta   90.00
_cell.angle_gamma   90.00
#
_symmetry.space_group_name_H-M   'P 1'
#
loop_
_entity.id
_entity.type
_entity.pdbx_description
1 polymer ?
#
loop_
_entity_poly.entity_id
_entity_poly.type
_entity_poly.pdbx_seq_one_letter_code
_entity_poly.pdbx_strand_id
1 'polypeptide(L)'
;TCRRVAVPFLVHENWRWQTPLRALKAVLDRGVIGRVFRARLTYSNSIPVFENQPFLRELEQFILTDIGTHILDTARMLFGEAESVYC
;
A
#
# COMPACT_ATOMS: atom_id res chain seq x y z
N THR A 1 23.97 -3.79 -9.10
CA THR A 1 22.72 -3.26 -8.51
C THR A 1 22.67 -1.76 -8.77
N CYS A 2 21.49 -1.15 -8.83
CA CYS A 2 21.36 0.32 -8.96
C CYS A 2 22.18 1.06 -7.89
N ARG A 3 22.26 0.50 -6.66
CA ARG A 3 23.12 0.97 -5.58
C ARG A 3 24.61 1.02 -5.94
N ARG A 4 25.15 -0.01 -6.59
CA ARG A 4 26.57 -0.10 -6.98
C ARG A 4 26.98 0.98 -7.98
N VAL A 5 26.04 1.43 -8.80
CA VAL A 5 26.28 2.42 -9.85
C VAL A 5 25.69 3.79 -9.50
N ALA A 6 25.27 4.00 -8.25
CA ALA A 6 24.76 5.26 -7.71
C ALA A 6 23.63 5.91 -8.53
N VAL A 7 22.76 5.11 -9.15
CA VAL A 7 21.58 5.61 -9.87
C VAL A 7 20.31 5.51 -9.01
N PRO A 8 19.38 6.48 -9.10
CA PRO A 8 18.07 6.36 -8.47
C PRO A 8 17.33 5.12 -8.96
N PHE A 9 16.67 4.42 -8.03
CA PHE A 9 15.77 3.32 -8.34
C PHE A 9 14.53 3.48 -7.47
N LEU A 10 13.39 3.74 -8.11
CA LEU A 10 12.11 3.99 -7.46
C LEU A 10 11.09 2.96 -7.95
N VAL A 11 10.25 2.49 -7.04
CA VAL A 11 9.10 1.64 -7.36
C VAL A 11 7.89 2.55 -7.56
N HIS A 12 7.12 2.33 -8.62
CA HIS A 12 5.89 3.08 -8.88
C HIS A 12 4.74 2.55 -8.01
N GLU A 13 4.87 2.77 -6.70
CA GLU A 13 3.86 2.49 -5.69
C GLU A 13 3.08 3.78 -5.39
N ASN A 14 2.02 4.01 -6.16
CA ASN A 14 1.37 5.32 -6.25
C ASN A 14 0.25 5.52 -5.21
N TRP A 15 -0.22 4.47 -4.54
CA TRP A 15 -1.37 4.57 -3.64
C TRP A 15 -1.13 5.51 -2.48
N ARG A 16 0.04 5.42 -1.85
CA ARG A 16 0.45 6.31 -0.76
C ARG A 16 0.45 7.80 -1.11
N TRP A 17 0.38 8.15 -2.40
CA TRP A 17 0.34 9.51 -2.91
C TRP A 17 -1.07 10.04 -3.18
N GLN A 18 -2.11 9.22 -3.04
CA GLN A 18 -3.50 9.67 -3.16
C GLN A 18 -3.85 10.71 -2.10
N THR A 19 -4.58 11.76 -2.50
CA THR A 19 -5.03 12.87 -1.64
C THR A 19 -5.59 12.42 -0.29
N PRO A 20 -6.55 11.47 -0.19
CA PRO A 20 -7.09 11.05 1.11
C PRO A 20 -6.04 10.41 2.02
N LEU A 21 -5.13 9.59 1.48
CA LEU A 21 -4.08 8.94 2.26
C LEU A 21 -3.00 9.94 2.73
N ARG A 22 -2.66 10.92 1.89
CA ARG A 22 -1.77 12.03 2.27
C ARG A 22 -2.38 12.91 3.36
N ALA A 23 -3.68 13.19 3.28
CA ALA A 23 -4.40 13.93 4.32
C ALA A 23 -4.42 13.17 5.64
N LEU A 24 -4.72 11.86 5.62
CA LEU A 24 -4.65 11.02 6.81
C LEU A 24 -3.25 11.02 7.42
N LYS A 25 -2.19 10.81 6.62
CA LYS A 25 -0.81 10.88 7.10
C LYS A 25 -0.49 12.21 7.77
N ALA A 26 -0.93 13.33 7.21
CA ALA A 26 -0.73 14.65 7.80
C ALA A 26 -1.45 14.82 9.15
N VAL A 27 -2.64 14.25 9.32
CA VAL A 27 -3.35 14.24 10.61
C VAL A 27 -2.61 13.40 11.65
N LEU A 28 -2.12 12.21 11.25
CA LEU A 28 -1.33 11.34 12.11
C LEU A 28 -0.02 12.01 12.56
N ASP A 29 0.68 12.66 11.63
CA ASP A 29 1.96 13.34 11.88
C ASP A 29 1.82 14.54 12.83
N ARG A 30 0.67 15.20 12.83
CA ARG A 30 0.37 16.30 13.77
C ARG A 30 0.05 15.80 15.18
N GLY A 31 -0.16 14.49 15.37
CA GLY A 31 -0.43 13.90 16.68
C GLY A 31 -1.78 14.29 17.30
N VAL A 32 -2.73 14.82 16.52
CA VAL A 32 -3.99 15.38 17.05
C VAL A 32 -4.92 14.32 17.68
N ILE A 33 -4.71 13.05 17.36
CA ILE A 33 -5.44 11.90 17.95
C ILE A 33 -4.59 11.08 18.94
N GLY A 34 -3.40 11.58 19.30
CA GLY A 34 -2.43 10.84 20.12
C GLY A 34 -1.82 9.63 19.41
N ARG A 35 -1.33 8.66 20.19
CA ARG A 35 -0.70 7.44 19.68
C ARG A 35 -1.76 6.48 19.13
N VAL A 36 -1.72 6.22 17.83
CA VAL A 36 -2.52 5.15 17.21
C VAL A 36 -2.06 3.80 17.75
N PHE A 37 -2.99 3.01 18.28
CA PHE A 37 -2.74 1.66 18.78
C PHE A 37 -3.48 0.58 17.98
N ARG A 38 -4.42 0.96 17.11
CA ARG A 38 -5.18 0.05 16.25
C ARG A 38 -5.64 0.76 14.99
N ALA A 39 -5.54 0.07 13.86
CA ALA A 39 -6.05 0.52 12.58
C ALA A 39 -6.73 -0.64 11.84
N ARG A 40 -7.64 -0.31 10.91
CA ARG A 40 -8.25 -1.26 9.98
C ARG A 40 -8.24 -0.63 8.60
N LEU A 41 -7.58 -1.28 7.64
CA LEU A 41 -7.59 -0.90 6.22
C LEU A 41 -8.44 -1.92 5.49
N THR A 42 -9.39 -1.43 4.69
CA THR A 42 -10.29 -2.29 3.91
C THR A 42 -10.28 -1.81 2.48
N TYR A 43 -10.03 -2.72 1.55
CA TYR A 43 -10.33 -2.53 0.14
C TYR A 43 -11.31 -3.60 -0.29
N SER A 44 -12.47 -3.17 -0.77
CA SER A 44 -13.54 -4.07 -1.22
C SER A 44 -14.30 -3.37 -2.34
N ASN A 45 -14.27 -3.94 -3.53
CA ASN A 45 -15.07 -3.50 -4.66
C ASN A 45 -15.29 -4.66 -5.63
N SER A 46 -16.20 -4.47 -6.59
CA SER A 46 -16.57 -5.44 -7.62
C SER A 46 -16.36 -4.87 -9.02
N ILE A 47 -15.37 -3.99 -9.21
CA ILE A 47 -15.01 -3.47 -10.53
C ILE A 47 -14.60 -4.66 -11.41
N PRO A 48 -14.98 -4.72 -12.70
CA PRO A 48 -14.60 -5.79 -13.61
C PRO A 48 -13.11 -5.71 -13.99
N VAL A 49 -12.22 -5.86 -13.01
CA VAL A 49 -10.77 -5.63 -13.14
C VAL A 49 -10.16 -6.56 -14.18
N PHE A 50 -10.71 -7.76 -14.34
CA PHE A 50 -10.25 -8.73 -15.32
C PHE A 50 -10.62 -8.39 -16.77
N GLU A 51 -11.54 -7.46 -17.00
CA GLU A 51 -11.80 -6.91 -18.34
C GLU A 51 -10.76 -5.84 -18.67
N ASN A 52 -10.46 -4.98 -17.69
CA ASN A 52 -9.46 -3.91 -17.83
C ASN A 52 -8.02 -4.44 -17.84
N GLN A 53 -7.77 -5.55 -17.14
CA GLN A 53 -6.46 -6.17 -16.94
C GLN A 53 -6.57 -7.70 -17.03
N PRO A 54 -6.68 -8.27 -18.25
CA PRO A 54 -6.93 -9.71 -18.43
C PRO A 54 -5.90 -10.65 -17.82
N PHE A 55 -4.61 -10.27 -17.81
CA PHE A 55 -3.53 -11.10 -17.28
C PHE A 55 -3.69 -11.43 -15.78
N LEU A 56 -4.45 -10.61 -15.03
CA LEU A 56 -4.71 -10.87 -13.61
C LEU A 56 -5.45 -12.19 -13.37
N ARG A 57 -6.19 -12.70 -14.36
CA ARG A 57 -6.86 -14.01 -14.30
C ARG A 57 -5.88 -15.19 -14.30
N GLU A 58 -4.68 -14.97 -14.80
CA GLU A 58 -3.67 -16.01 -15.04
C GLU A 58 -2.64 -16.08 -13.91
N LEU A 59 -2.67 -15.12 -12.97
CA LEU A 59 -1.76 -15.11 -11.82
C LEU A 59 -2.11 -16.23 -10.84
N GLU A 60 -1.10 -17.02 -10.46
CA GLU A 60 -1.21 -17.98 -9.36
C GLU A 60 -1.60 -17.28 -8.04
N GLN A 61 -1.02 -16.10 -7.80
CA GLN A 61 -1.32 -15.25 -6.66
C GLN A 61 -1.91 -13.92 -7.16
N PHE A 62 -3.23 -13.79 -7.09
CA PHE A 62 -3.94 -12.62 -7.60
C PHE A 62 -3.93 -11.43 -6.61
N ILE A 63 -4.90 -11.37 -5.71
CA ILE A 63 -5.26 -10.11 -5.02
C ILE A 63 -4.15 -9.54 -4.13
N LEU A 64 -3.31 -10.41 -3.55
CA LEU A 64 -2.19 -9.96 -2.71
C LEU A 64 -1.07 -9.33 -3.54
N THR A 65 -0.84 -9.83 -4.75
CA THR A 65 0.16 -9.30 -5.69
C THR A 65 -0.30 -7.97 -6.29
N ASP A 66 -1.56 -7.90 -6.72
CA ASP A 66 -2.13 -6.74 -7.40
C ASP A 66 -2.44 -5.60 -6.40
N ILE A 67 -3.32 -5.85 -5.42
CA ILE A 67 -3.81 -4.82 -4.50
C ILE A 67 -3.17 -4.92 -3.11
N GLY A 68 -2.82 -6.13 -2.67
CA GLY A 68 -2.25 -6.34 -1.33
C GLY A 68 -0.96 -5.54 -1.11
N THR A 69 -0.12 -5.44 -2.15
CA THR A 69 1.09 -4.60 -2.16
C THR A 69 0.78 -3.15 -1.79
N HIS A 70 -0.21 -2.52 -2.43
CA HIS A 70 -0.65 -1.16 -2.15
C HIS A 70 -1.18 -0.97 -0.71
N ILE A 71 -1.96 -1.94 -0.21
CA ILE A 71 -2.53 -1.88 1.14
C ILE A 71 -1.44 -2.02 2.21
N LEU A 72 -0.53 -2.99 2.03
CA LEU A 72 0.58 -3.22 2.94
C LEU A 72 1.55 -2.04 2.94
N ASP A 73 1.82 -1.47 1.76
CA ASP A 73 2.62 -0.27 1.62
C ASP A 73 1.97 0.95 2.32
N THR A 74 0.65 1.11 2.18
CA THR A 74 -0.11 2.14 2.88
C THR A 74 -0.07 1.96 4.39
N ALA A 75 -0.21 0.72 4.88
CA ALA A 75 -0.08 0.42 6.31
C ALA A 75 1.30 0.79 6.83
N ARG A 76 2.36 0.47 6.09
CA ARG A 76 3.74 0.86 6.43
C ARG A 76 3.95 2.36 6.44
N MET A 77 3.41 3.08 5.44
CA MET A 77 3.48 4.53 5.39
C MET A 77 2.79 5.19 6.60
N LEU A 78 1.62 4.68 7.00
CA LEU A 78 0.81 5.30 8.06
C LEU A 78 1.31 4.93 9.47
N PHE A 79 1.79 3.70 9.68
CA PHE A 79 1.99 3.14 11.02
C PHE A 79 3.41 2.59 11.28
N GLY A 80 4.29 2.59 10.28
CA GLY A 80 5.64 2.06 10.39
C GLY A 80 5.77 0.58 9.97
N GLU A 81 6.96 0.02 10.16
CA GLU A 81 7.28 -1.35 9.73
C GLU A 81 6.62 -2.41 10.64
N ALA A 82 6.18 -3.51 10.05
CA ALA A 82 5.59 -4.63 10.79
C ALA A 82 6.68 -5.54 11.38
N GLU A 83 6.49 -5.97 12.64
CA GLU A 83 7.36 -6.96 13.29
C GLU A 83 6.92 -8.41 13.02
N SER A 84 5.62 -8.62 12.81
CA SER A 84 5.04 -9.93 12.53
C SER A 84 3.80 -9.78 11.66
N VAL A 85 3.50 -10.81 10.85
CA VAL A 85 2.37 -10.85 9.94
C VAL A 85 1.71 -12.22 10.05
N TYR A 86 0.38 -12.25 10.11
CA TYR A 86 -0.43 -13.47 10.17
C TYR A 86 -1.49 -13.39 9.06
N CYS A 87 -1.59 -14.44 8.24
CA CYS A 87 -2.45 -14.51 7.06
C CYS A 87 -3.17 -15.87 7.03
#